data_AF-A0A7J7LAV8-F1
#
_entry.id   AF-A0A7J7LAV8-F1
#
_cell.length_a   1.000
_cell.length_b   1.000
_cell.length_c   1.000
_cell.angle_alpha   90.00
_cell.angle_beta   90.00
_cell.angle_gamma   90.00
#
_symmetry.space_group_name_H-M   'P 1'
#
loop_
_entity.id
_entity.type
_entity.pdbx_description
1 polymer ?
#
loop_
_entity_poly.entity_id
_entity_poly.type
_entity_poly.pdbx_seq_one_letter_code
_entity_poly.pdbx_strand_id
1 'polypeptide(L)'
;MLEKKVEYDNYTYPILVQASAIRLCETEGREIHNHVLKLGFDSDVYVRNTLINMYCVCGNMSSARRVFDCGLVLDSVSWNSILAGYIQIGDVELSKVIFDQMPVRNVIISNSMILLFGKKGRVSDARGFFDSMSERDMVTWSAMVSCYEQNGEGLLLFSQMNNEGVMVDEVVMVSVLSVCKSLDAIKEGKLIHGRVLQMGIESYVNCHAPKSTF
;
A
#
# COMPACT_ATOMS: atom_id res chain seq x y z
N MET A 1 50.48 -4.51 11.50
CA MET A 1 49.11 -3.97 11.65
C MET A 1 48.16 -5.09 11.33
N LEU A 2 47.37 -5.53 12.31
CA LEU A 2 46.40 -6.61 12.16
C LEU A 2 45.26 -6.09 11.26
N GLU A 3 45.16 -6.61 10.03
CA GLU A 3 43.91 -6.59 9.28
C GLU A 3 42.88 -7.34 10.12
N LYS A 4 42.07 -6.60 10.89
CA LYS A 4 40.83 -7.15 11.43
C LYS A 4 39.97 -7.49 10.23
N LYS A 5 39.96 -8.77 9.83
CA LYS A 5 38.84 -9.36 9.11
C LYS A 5 37.61 -8.99 9.93
N VAL A 6 36.84 -8.03 9.44
CA VAL A 6 35.51 -7.76 9.98
C VAL A 6 34.75 -9.06 9.78
N GLU A 7 34.45 -9.77 10.87
CA GLU A 7 33.61 -10.95 10.79
C GLU A 7 32.21 -10.47 10.39
N TYR A 8 31.85 -10.73 9.13
CA TYR A 8 30.53 -10.42 8.62
C TYR A 8 29.55 -11.41 9.25
N ASP A 9 28.70 -10.90 10.14
CA ASP A 9 27.63 -11.64 10.78
C ASP A 9 26.27 -11.36 10.09
N ASN A 10 25.23 -12.08 10.50
CA ASN A 10 23.86 -11.95 9.96
C ASN A 10 23.25 -10.55 10.18
N TYR A 11 23.89 -9.69 10.99
CA TYR A 11 23.44 -8.33 11.29
C TYR A 11 24.16 -7.28 10.43
N THR A 12 25.37 -7.57 9.96
CA THR A 12 26.15 -6.68 9.08
C THR A 12 25.56 -6.60 7.68
N TYR A 13 25.12 -7.74 7.12
CA TYR A 13 24.57 -7.79 5.76
C TYR A 13 23.30 -6.96 5.55
N PRO A 14 22.29 -7.03 6.45
CA PRO A 14 21.10 -6.19 6.32
C PRO A 14 21.42 -4.70 6.26
N ILE A 15 22.38 -4.22 7.05
CA ILE A 15 22.78 -2.80 7.06
C ILE A 15 23.37 -2.41 5.70
N LEU A 16 24.26 -3.23 5.15
CA LEU A 16 24.86 -2.99 3.83
C LEU A 16 23.82 -3.03 2.71
N VAL A 17 22.91 -4.02 2.75
CA VAL A 17 21.83 -4.14 1.76
C VAL A 17 20.87 -2.94 1.85
N GLN A 18 20.51 -2.50 3.06
CA GLN A 18 19.68 -1.29 3.25
C GLN A 18 20.35 -0.04 2.69
N ALA A 19 21.66 0.13 2.91
CA ALA A 19 22.41 1.24 2.33
C ALA A 19 22.35 1.23 0.79
N SER A 20 22.51 0.05 0.17
CA SER A 20 22.39 -0.09 -1.29
C SER A 20 20.98 0.20 -1.81
N ALA A 21 19.94 -0.18 -1.04
CA ALA A 21 18.55 0.10 -1.37
C ALA A 21 18.23 1.60 -1.34
N ILE A 22 18.71 2.31 -0.31
CA ILE A 22 18.56 3.78 -0.19
C ILE A 22 19.26 4.49 -1.36
N ARG A 23 20.41 3.97 -1.79
CA ARG A 23 21.17 4.50 -2.92
C ARG A 23 20.63 4.07 -4.29
N LEU A 24 19.59 3.22 -4.34
CA LEU A 24 19.05 2.61 -5.56
C LEU A 24 20.14 1.94 -6.41
N CYS A 25 21.14 1.35 -5.75
CA CYS A 25 22.34 0.80 -6.38
C CYS A 25 22.24 -0.72 -6.49
N GLU A 26 21.66 -1.22 -7.58
CA GLU A 26 21.49 -2.67 -7.79
C GLU A 26 22.82 -3.41 -7.90
N THR A 27 23.86 -2.79 -8.46
CA THR A 27 25.17 -3.41 -8.64
C THR A 27 25.81 -3.76 -7.29
N GLU A 28 25.82 -2.81 -6.37
CA GLU A 28 26.31 -2.98 -5.00
C GLU A 28 25.45 -4.01 -4.24
N GLY A 29 24.12 -3.89 -4.33
CA GLY A 29 23.21 -4.86 -3.73
C GLY A 29 23.42 -6.29 -4.23
N ARG A 30 23.74 -6.47 -5.53
CA ARG A 30 24.02 -7.77 -6.13
C ARG A 30 25.39 -8.33 -5.71
N GLU A 31 26.40 -7.48 -5.56
CA GLU A 31 27.68 -7.89 -4.97
C GLU A 31 27.49 -8.40 -3.55
N ILE A 32 26.78 -7.62 -2.71
CA ILE A 32 26.46 -8.00 -1.33
C ILE A 32 25.66 -9.32 -1.30
N HIS A 33 24.65 -9.47 -2.17
CA HIS A 33 23.88 -10.71 -2.29
C HIS A 33 24.76 -11.91 -2.65
N ASN A 34 25.70 -11.77 -3.58
CA ASN A 34 26.64 -12.84 -3.92
C ASN A 34 27.53 -13.22 -2.72
N HIS A 35 27.91 -12.25 -1.88
CA HIS A 35 28.63 -12.53 -0.63
C HIS A 35 27.77 -13.28 0.38
N VAL A 36 26.51 -12.88 0.55
CA VAL A 36 25.53 -13.58 1.41
C VAL A 36 25.41 -15.05 1.01
N LEU A 37 25.24 -15.34 -0.28
CA LEU A 37 25.13 -16.70 -0.81
C LEU A 37 26.41 -17.52 -0.57
N LYS A 38 27.58 -16.92 -0.80
CA LYS A 38 28.87 -17.62 -0.62
C LYS A 38 29.14 -18.01 0.83
N LEU A 39 28.63 -17.23 1.79
CA LEU A 39 28.81 -17.49 3.22
C LEU A 39 27.64 -18.27 3.85
N GLY A 40 26.59 -18.57 3.08
CA GLY A 40 25.43 -19.34 3.54
C GLY A 40 24.49 -18.58 4.46
N PHE A 41 24.47 -17.24 4.37
CA PHE A 41 23.58 -16.39 5.17
C PHE A 41 22.19 -16.18 4.52
N ASP A 42 21.94 -16.76 3.35
CA ASP A 42 20.67 -16.67 2.63
C ASP A 42 19.52 -17.45 3.31
N SER A 43 19.84 -18.39 4.20
CA SER A 43 18.85 -19.08 5.03
C SER A 43 18.21 -18.16 6.08
N ASP A 44 18.89 -17.09 6.48
CA ASP A 44 18.41 -16.12 7.46
C ASP A 44 17.25 -15.29 6.88
N VAL A 45 16.09 -15.34 7.55
CA VAL A 45 14.87 -14.69 7.10
C VAL A 45 15.03 -13.17 7.06
N TYR A 46 15.78 -12.58 7.99
CA TYR A 46 15.97 -11.14 8.03
C TYR A 46 16.88 -10.64 6.89
N VAL A 47 17.98 -11.37 6.62
CA VAL A 47 18.85 -11.09 5.47
C VAL A 47 18.07 -11.22 4.16
N ARG A 48 17.27 -12.29 4.03
CA ARG A 48 16.43 -12.53 2.85
C ARG A 48 15.39 -11.42 2.63
N ASN A 49 14.64 -11.05 3.66
CA ASN A 49 13.63 -9.97 3.58
C ASN A 49 14.27 -8.65 3.15
N THR A 50 15.45 -8.36 3.67
CA THR A 50 16.20 -7.15 3.30
C THR A 50 16.63 -7.19 1.83
N LEU A 51 17.07 -8.34 1.32
CA LEU A 51 17.40 -8.53 -0.10
C LEU A 51 16.18 -8.42 -1.02
N ILE A 52 15.03 -9.02 -0.65
CA ILE A 52 13.78 -8.87 -1.40
C ILE A 52 13.41 -7.40 -1.52
N ASN A 53 13.38 -6.68 -0.39
CA ASN A 53 13.06 -5.26 -0.37
C ASN A 53 14.04 -4.43 -1.22
N MET A 54 15.34 -4.68 -1.12
CA MET A 54 16.35 -3.98 -1.92
C MET A 54 16.10 -4.17 -3.42
N TYR A 55 15.86 -5.41 -3.87
CA TYR A 55 15.58 -5.66 -5.28
C TYR A 55 14.25 -5.04 -5.76
N CYS A 56 13.20 -5.07 -4.92
CA CYS A 56 11.94 -4.39 -5.22
C CYS A 56 12.14 -2.88 -5.42
N VAL A 57 12.83 -2.23 -4.47
CA VAL A 57 13.08 -0.78 -4.49
C VAL A 57 13.99 -0.37 -5.65
N CYS A 58 14.96 -1.21 -6.02
CA CYS A 58 15.79 -1.04 -7.22
C CYS A 58 15.06 -1.39 -8.54
N GLY A 59 13.80 -1.83 -8.49
CA GLY A 59 12.99 -2.17 -9.66
C GLY A 59 13.33 -3.51 -10.32
N ASN A 60 14.23 -4.32 -9.74
CA ASN A 60 14.58 -5.64 -10.28
C ASN A 60 13.68 -6.73 -9.67
N MET A 61 12.42 -6.79 -10.13
CA MET A 61 11.46 -7.78 -9.62
C MET A 61 11.82 -9.22 -9.93
N SER A 62 12.52 -9.48 -11.02
CA SER A 62 12.97 -10.83 -11.35
C SER A 62 13.93 -11.37 -10.29
N SER A 63 14.86 -10.53 -9.82
CA SER A 63 15.78 -10.89 -8.73
C SER A 63 15.05 -11.00 -7.39
N ALA A 64 14.13 -10.06 -7.09
CA ALA A 64 13.31 -10.11 -5.88
C ALA A 64 12.50 -11.42 -5.80
N ARG A 65 11.83 -11.78 -6.90
CA ARG A 65 11.05 -13.01 -7.03
C ARG A 65 11.90 -14.25 -6.85
N ARG A 66 13.10 -14.28 -7.44
CA ARG A 66 14.03 -15.41 -7.27
C ARG A 66 14.46 -15.59 -5.82
N VAL A 67 14.79 -14.51 -5.11
CA VAL A 67 15.16 -14.57 -3.68
C VAL A 67 13.98 -15.06 -2.84
N PHE A 68 12.77 -14.61 -3.18
CA PHE A 68 11.54 -15.04 -2.53
C PHE A 68 11.26 -16.54 -2.74
N ASP A 69 11.36 -17.04 -3.98
CA ASP A 69 11.08 -18.44 -4.34
C ASP A 69 12.09 -19.43 -3.75
N CYS A 70 13.33 -18.98 -3.50
CA CYS A 70 14.34 -19.80 -2.82
C CYS A 70 14.08 -19.93 -1.30
N GLY A 71 13.16 -19.15 -0.73
CA GLY A 71 12.84 -19.19 0.69
C GLY A 71 12.07 -20.46 1.09
N LEU A 72 12.69 -21.33 1.88
CA LEU A 72 12.03 -22.55 2.40
C LEU A 72 10.93 -22.24 3.43
N VAL A 73 11.10 -21.16 4.19
CA VAL A 73 10.12 -20.64 5.15
C VAL A 73 10.03 -19.13 4.96
N LEU A 74 8.83 -18.68 4.60
CA LEU A 74 8.52 -17.27 4.35
C LEU A 74 7.62 -16.77 5.48
N ASP A 75 7.99 -15.64 6.05
CA ASP A 75 7.20 -14.95 7.07
C ASP A 75 6.30 -13.88 6.43
N SER A 76 5.43 -13.26 7.24
CA SER A 76 4.54 -12.19 6.79
C SER A 76 5.29 -11.02 6.17
N VAL A 77 6.50 -10.70 6.65
CA VAL A 77 7.34 -9.64 6.09
C VAL A 77 7.77 -10.01 4.67
N SER A 78 8.22 -11.24 4.42
CA SER A 78 8.60 -11.74 3.09
C SER A 78 7.49 -11.51 2.06
N TRP A 79 6.26 -11.93 2.41
CA TRP A 79 5.07 -11.81 1.55
C TRP A 79 4.67 -10.35 1.33
N ASN A 80 4.69 -9.53 2.38
CA ASN A 80 4.36 -8.11 2.28
C ASN A 80 5.35 -7.37 1.38
N SER A 81 6.65 -7.65 1.52
CA SER A 81 7.70 -7.00 0.72
C SER A 81 7.60 -7.32 -0.77
N ILE A 82 7.39 -8.58 -1.14
CA ILE A 82 7.27 -8.95 -2.56
C ILE A 82 5.99 -8.40 -3.18
N LEU A 83 4.87 -8.44 -2.46
CA LEU A 83 3.60 -7.93 -2.95
C LEU A 83 3.62 -6.40 -3.08
N ALA A 84 4.18 -5.69 -2.11
CA ALA A 84 4.39 -4.25 -2.20
C ALA A 84 5.22 -3.86 -3.44
N GLY A 85 6.24 -4.67 -3.79
CA GLY A 85 7.03 -4.48 -5.01
C GLY A 85 6.19 -4.58 -6.30
N TYR A 86 5.35 -5.62 -6.42
CA TYR A 86 4.45 -5.77 -7.59
C TYR A 86 3.39 -4.67 -7.65
N ILE A 87 2.86 -4.27 -6.49
CA ILE A 87 1.92 -3.15 -6.37
C ILE A 87 2.54 -1.84 -6.83
N GLN A 88 3.80 -1.57 -6.47
CA GLN A 88 4.51 -0.35 -6.86
C GLN A 88 4.70 -0.24 -8.38
N ILE A 89 4.97 -1.37 -9.04
CA ILE A 89 5.05 -1.43 -10.51
C ILE A 89 3.66 -1.36 -11.16
N GLY A 90 2.62 -1.63 -10.38
CA GLY A 90 1.24 -1.64 -10.84
C GLY A 90 0.91 -2.88 -11.67
N ASP A 91 1.62 -4.00 -11.44
CA ASP A 91 1.30 -5.28 -12.06
C ASP A 91 0.16 -5.93 -11.28
N VAL A 92 -1.05 -5.80 -11.81
CA VAL A 92 -2.27 -6.28 -11.14
C VAL A 92 -2.35 -7.80 -11.08
N GLU A 93 -1.94 -8.46 -12.16
CA GLU A 93 -2.11 -9.91 -12.28
C GLU A 93 -1.12 -10.65 -11.38
N LEU A 94 0.15 -10.23 -11.37
CA LEU A 94 1.13 -10.83 -10.45
C LEU A 94 0.83 -10.48 -8.99
N SER A 95 0.32 -9.27 -8.71
CA SER A 95 -0.10 -8.91 -7.35
C SER A 95 -1.22 -9.84 -6.85
N LYS A 96 -2.21 -10.16 -7.70
CA LYS A 96 -3.27 -11.14 -7.37
C LYS A 96 -2.70 -12.52 -7.10
N VAL A 97 -1.82 -13.02 -7.97
CA VAL A 97 -1.21 -14.35 -7.82
C VAL A 97 -0.46 -14.46 -6.50
N ILE A 98 0.34 -13.45 -6.14
CA ILE A 98 1.05 -13.43 -4.85
C ILE A 98 0.06 -13.38 -3.69
N PHE A 99 -0.95 -12.52 -3.75
CA PHE A 99 -1.97 -12.40 -2.71
C PHE A 99 -2.76 -13.71 -2.48
N ASP A 100 -3.07 -14.43 -3.55
CA ASP A 100 -3.80 -15.70 -3.51
C ASP A 100 -2.96 -16.83 -2.89
N GLN A 101 -1.64 -16.75 -3.02
CA GLN A 101 -0.69 -17.69 -2.41
C GLN A 101 -0.39 -17.41 -0.93
N MET A 102 -0.72 -16.21 -0.41
CA MET A 102 -0.46 -15.86 0.98
C MET A 102 -1.26 -16.75 1.95
N PRO A 103 -0.59 -17.39 2.94
CA PRO A 103 -1.28 -18.25 3.91
C PRO A 103 -2.16 -17.47 4.89
N VAL A 104 -1.75 -16.23 5.22
CA VAL A 104 -2.48 -15.33 6.11
C VAL A 104 -2.55 -13.96 5.45
N ARG A 105 -3.76 -13.42 5.34
CA ARG A 105 -4.05 -12.09 4.82
C ARG A 105 -4.46 -11.19 5.96
N ASN A 106 -3.95 -9.97 5.97
CA ASN A 106 -4.33 -8.95 6.95
C ASN A 106 -4.97 -7.74 6.26
N VAL A 107 -5.45 -6.80 7.06
CA VAL A 107 -6.11 -5.57 6.59
C VAL A 107 -5.13 -4.74 5.74
N ILE A 108 -3.87 -4.64 6.14
CA ILE A 108 -2.83 -3.85 5.44
C ILE A 108 -2.66 -4.29 3.99
N ILE A 109 -2.52 -5.60 3.75
CA ILE A 109 -2.25 -6.11 2.41
C ILE A 109 -3.48 -6.04 1.52
N SER A 110 -4.67 -6.20 2.11
CA SER A 110 -5.95 -6.02 1.42
C SER A 110 -6.17 -4.56 1.01
N ASN A 111 -5.86 -3.60 1.90
CA ASN A 111 -5.89 -2.16 1.59
C ASN A 111 -4.95 -1.83 0.44
N SER A 112 -3.76 -2.42 0.42
CA SER A 112 -2.78 -2.24 -0.65
C SER A 112 -3.30 -2.74 -2.00
N MET A 113 -4.02 -3.87 -2.02
CA MET A 113 -4.68 -4.38 -3.22
C MET A 113 -5.84 -3.48 -3.69
N ILE A 114 -6.69 -3.01 -2.77
CA ILE A 114 -7.79 -2.06 -3.08
C ILE A 114 -7.22 -0.81 -3.76
N LEU A 115 -6.17 -0.21 -3.20
CA LEU A 115 -5.51 0.96 -3.77
C LEU A 115 -4.93 0.69 -5.16
N LEU A 116 -4.31 -0.49 -5.37
CA LEU A 116 -3.79 -0.90 -6.68
C LEU A 116 -4.91 -0.99 -7.73
N PHE A 117 -6.02 -1.67 -7.41
CA PHE A 117 -7.16 -1.77 -8.32
C PHE A 117 -7.78 -0.41 -8.61
N GLY A 118 -7.95 0.42 -7.59
CA GLY A 118 -8.42 1.80 -7.72
C GLY A 118 -7.57 2.62 -8.69
N LYS A 119 -6.25 2.62 -8.51
CA LYS A 119 -5.31 3.31 -9.40
C LYS A 119 -5.36 2.83 -10.86
N LYS A 120 -5.79 1.59 -11.09
CA LYS A 120 -5.93 0.99 -12.42
C LYS A 120 -7.36 1.09 -12.97
N GLY A 121 -8.26 1.78 -12.28
CA GLY A 121 -9.67 1.93 -12.68
C GLY A 121 -10.49 0.65 -12.56
N ARG A 122 -9.95 -0.41 -11.95
CA ARG A 122 -10.63 -1.71 -11.76
C ARG A 122 -11.48 -1.71 -10.49
N VAL A 123 -12.41 -0.76 -10.42
CA VAL A 123 -13.19 -0.49 -9.20
C VAL A 123 -14.01 -1.70 -8.74
N SER A 124 -14.53 -2.51 -9.67
CA SER A 124 -15.25 -3.75 -9.34
C SER A 124 -14.38 -4.79 -8.63
N ASP A 125 -13.12 -4.93 -9.03
CA ASP A 125 -12.16 -5.80 -8.34
C ASP A 125 -11.81 -5.25 -6.95
N ALA A 126 -11.60 -3.93 -6.84
CA ALA A 126 -11.38 -3.26 -5.55
C ALA A 126 -12.55 -3.53 -4.58
N ARG A 127 -13.79 -3.44 -5.10
CA ARG A 127 -15.01 -3.69 -4.32
C ARG A 127 -15.10 -5.15 -3.86
N GLY A 128 -14.77 -6.09 -4.73
CA GLY A 128 -14.73 -7.51 -4.37
C GLY A 128 -13.77 -7.79 -3.21
N PHE A 129 -12.59 -7.17 -3.21
CA PHE A 129 -11.65 -7.26 -2.09
C PHE A 129 -12.23 -6.65 -0.82
N PHE A 130 -12.76 -5.43 -0.90
CA PHE A 130 -13.39 -4.75 0.23
C PHE A 130 -14.51 -5.60 0.87
N ASP A 131 -15.39 -6.17 0.05
CA ASP A 131 -16.52 -6.98 0.52
C ASP A 131 -16.05 -8.30 1.16
N SER A 132 -14.93 -8.87 0.70
CA SER A 132 -14.36 -10.10 1.27
C SER A 132 -13.70 -9.91 2.65
N MET A 133 -13.42 -8.68 3.06
CA MET A 133 -12.77 -8.38 4.34
C MET A 133 -13.76 -8.47 5.51
N SER A 134 -13.42 -9.28 6.51
CA SER A 134 -14.18 -9.41 7.77
C SER A 134 -13.94 -8.24 8.73
N GLU A 135 -12.75 -7.66 8.70
CA GLU A 135 -12.37 -6.48 9.47
C GLU A 135 -11.91 -5.38 8.52
N ARG A 136 -12.40 -4.16 8.75
CA ARG A 136 -12.09 -2.99 7.94
C ARG A 136 -11.75 -1.83 8.87
N ASP A 137 -10.58 -1.25 8.66
CA ASP A 137 -10.16 -0.05 9.37
C ASP A 137 -10.47 1.21 8.54
N MET A 138 -10.23 2.38 9.13
CA MET A 138 -10.41 3.67 8.45
C MET A 138 -9.64 3.74 7.12
N VAL A 139 -8.43 3.16 7.05
CA VAL A 139 -7.62 3.12 5.83
C VAL A 139 -8.33 2.32 4.72
N THR A 140 -9.01 1.23 5.07
CA THR A 140 -9.81 0.41 4.13
C THR A 140 -10.91 1.26 3.49
N TRP A 141 -11.65 2.02 4.29
CA TRP A 141 -12.72 2.90 3.82
C TRP A 141 -12.19 4.04 2.96
N SER A 142 -11.15 4.74 3.42
CA SER A 142 -10.53 5.83 2.66
C SER A 142 -10.01 5.34 1.31
N ALA A 143 -9.33 4.17 1.27
CA ALA A 143 -8.86 3.57 0.03
C ALA A 143 -10.02 3.30 -0.95
N MET A 144 -11.14 2.76 -0.46
CA MET A 144 -12.28 2.43 -1.30
C MET A 144 -13.04 3.68 -1.78
N VAL A 145 -13.18 4.71 -0.95
CA VAL A 145 -13.77 6.00 -1.36
C VAL A 145 -12.92 6.66 -2.45
N SER A 146 -11.58 6.65 -2.31
CA SER A 146 -10.67 7.17 -3.35
C SER A 146 -10.79 6.41 -4.68
N CYS A 147 -11.12 5.10 -4.66
CA CYS A 147 -11.40 4.34 -5.90
C CYS A 147 -12.63 4.86 -6.65
N TYR A 148 -13.57 5.48 -5.93
CA TYR A 148 -14.84 5.97 -6.46
C TYR A 148 -14.82 7.46 -6.83
N GLU A 149 -13.70 8.18 -6.70
CA GLU A 149 -13.63 9.59 -7.15
C GLU A 149 -13.98 9.77 -8.64
N GLN A 150 -13.86 8.71 -9.44
CA GLN A 150 -14.18 8.68 -10.87
C GLN A 150 -15.52 8.00 -11.21
N ASN A 151 -16.21 7.37 -10.24
CA ASN A 151 -17.46 6.62 -10.45
C ASN A 151 -18.46 6.90 -9.32
N GLY A 152 -19.71 7.20 -9.67
CA GLY A 152 -20.72 7.75 -8.74
C GLY A 152 -21.17 6.92 -7.54
N GLU A 153 -20.53 5.79 -7.29
CA GLU A 153 -20.85 4.86 -6.20
C GLU A 153 -20.24 5.24 -4.85
N GLY A 154 -19.39 6.28 -4.79
CA GLY A 154 -18.75 6.74 -3.55
C GLY A 154 -19.74 7.20 -2.47
N LEU A 155 -20.92 7.69 -2.85
CA LEU A 155 -21.97 8.12 -1.92
C LEU A 155 -22.67 6.95 -1.21
N LEU A 156 -22.85 5.83 -1.90
CA LEU A 156 -23.43 4.62 -1.30
C LEU A 156 -22.48 4.05 -0.25
N LEU A 157 -21.19 4.04 -0.55
CA LEU A 157 -20.17 3.57 0.39
C LEU A 157 -20.07 4.50 1.62
N PHE A 158 -20.16 5.81 1.42
CA PHE A 158 -20.22 6.77 2.53
C PHE A 158 -21.44 6.56 3.44
N SER A 159 -22.61 6.24 2.85
CA SER A 159 -23.79 5.89 3.63
C SER A 159 -23.58 4.60 4.43
N GLN A 160 -22.95 3.59 3.83
CA GLN A 160 -22.60 2.34 4.52
C GLN A 160 -21.65 2.58 5.70
N MET A 161 -20.58 3.37 5.50
CA MET A 161 -19.61 3.74 6.55
C MET A 161 -20.29 4.39 7.76
N ASN A 162 -21.26 5.28 7.53
CA ASN A 162 -22.02 5.92 8.60
C ASN A 162 -22.94 4.95 9.35
N ASN A 163 -23.58 4.03 8.63
CA ASN A 163 -24.46 3.03 9.24
C ASN A 163 -23.68 2.05 10.12
N GLU A 164 -22.42 1.76 9.77
CA GLU A 164 -21.50 0.94 10.56
C GLU A 164 -20.86 1.72 11.73
N GLY A 165 -21.22 3.00 11.93
CA GLY A 165 -20.75 3.82 13.04
C GLY A 165 -19.27 4.19 12.95
N VAL A 166 -18.65 4.06 11.77
CA VAL A 166 -17.24 4.40 11.58
C VAL A 166 -17.09 5.91 11.57
N MET A 167 -16.19 6.42 12.42
CA MET A 167 -15.83 7.83 12.43
C MET A 167 -15.31 8.21 11.05
N VAL A 168 -15.92 9.22 10.44
CA VAL A 168 -15.46 9.76 9.16
C VAL A 168 -14.35 10.76 9.45
N ASP A 169 -13.24 10.68 8.72
CA ASP A 169 -12.15 11.66 8.79
C ASP A 169 -12.25 12.69 7.66
N GLU A 170 -11.35 13.67 7.70
CA GLU A 170 -11.29 14.75 6.72
C GLU A 170 -11.03 14.26 5.30
N VAL A 171 -10.17 13.25 5.13
CA VAL A 171 -9.80 12.70 3.81
C VAL A 171 -11.04 12.11 3.13
N VAL A 172 -11.83 11.31 3.85
CA VAL A 172 -13.10 10.77 3.32
C VAL A 172 -14.05 11.91 2.94
N MET A 173 -14.18 12.95 3.77
CA MET A 173 -15.08 14.08 3.47
C MET A 173 -14.68 14.83 2.20
N VAL A 174 -13.38 15.06 1.96
CA VAL A 174 -12.87 15.67 0.72
C VAL A 174 -13.22 14.81 -0.49
N SER A 175 -12.92 13.51 -0.43
CA SER A 175 -13.18 12.60 -1.55
C SER A 175 -14.67 12.47 -1.85
N VAL A 176 -15.55 12.40 -0.84
CA VAL A 176 -17.00 12.34 -1.07
C VAL A 176 -17.54 13.66 -1.64
N LEU A 177 -17.01 14.82 -1.24
CA LEU A 177 -17.37 16.10 -1.87
C LEU A 177 -16.92 16.17 -3.33
N SER A 178 -15.76 15.60 -3.67
CA SER A 178 -15.31 15.44 -5.05
C SER A 178 -16.29 14.58 -5.86
N VAL A 179 -16.77 13.47 -5.28
CA VAL A 179 -17.80 12.61 -5.87
C VAL A 179 -19.13 13.36 -6.04
N CYS A 180 -19.58 14.16 -5.05
CA CYS A 180 -20.78 14.98 -5.20
C CYS A 180 -20.67 15.97 -6.37
N LYS A 181 -19.48 16.57 -6.54
CA LYS A 181 -19.21 17.48 -7.64
C LYS A 181 -19.24 16.76 -8.99
N SER A 182 -18.64 15.58 -9.10
CA SER A 182 -18.61 14.82 -10.36
C SER A 182 -19.98 14.29 -10.79
N LEU A 183 -20.87 14.05 -9.83
CA LEU A 183 -22.24 13.57 -10.06
C LEU A 183 -23.30 14.67 -10.12
N ASP A 184 -22.93 15.94 -9.97
CA ASP A 184 -23.86 17.06 -9.79
C ASP A 184 -24.88 16.84 -8.65
N ALA A 185 -24.48 16.09 -7.62
CA ALA A 185 -25.30 15.72 -6.47
C ALA A 185 -25.28 16.85 -5.42
N ILE A 186 -25.90 18.00 -5.77
CA ILE A 186 -25.86 19.24 -4.98
C ILE A 186 -26.47 19.07 -3.57
N LYS A 187 -27.52 18.25 -3.42
CA LYS A 187 -28.21 18.07 -2.13
C LYS A 187 -27.33 17.32 -1.13
N GLU A 188 -26.76 16.21 -1.57
CA GLU A 188 -25.84 15.38 -0.83
C GLU A 188 -24.56 16.15 -0.52
N GLY A 189 -24.04 16.91 -1.50
CA GLY A 189 -22.88 17.78 -1.32
C GLY A 189 -23.09 18.84 -0.24
N LYS A 190 -24.28 19.45 -0.15
CA LYS A 190 -24.62 20.42 0.93
C LYS A 190 -24.69 19.76 2.31
N LEU A 191 -25.25 18.54 2.40
CA LEU A 191 -25.32 17.80 3.67
C LEU A 191 -23.92 17.45 4.17
N ILE A 192 -23.07 16.95 3.28
CA ILE A 192 -21.68 16.61 3.60
C ILE A 192 -20.89 17.87 3.97
N HIS A 193 -21.06 18.95 3.22
CA HIS A 193 -20.42 20.24 3.52
C HIS A 193 -20.84 20.80 4.90
N GLY A 194 -22.11 20.71 5.27
CA GLY A 194 -22.57 21.09 6.62
C GLY A 194 -21.90 20.27 7.72
N ARG A 195 -21.63 18.99 7.46
CA ARG A 195 -20.95 18.09 8.39
C ARG A 195 -19.44 18.37 8.49
N VAL A 196 -18.79 18.80 7.39
CA VAL A 196 -17.41 19.34 7.41
C VAL A 196 -17.30 20.51 8.37
N LEU A 197 -18.25 21.47 8.29
CA LEU A 197 -18.27 22.65 9.16
C LEU A 197 -18.51 22.28 10.63
N GLN A 198 -19.39 21.30 10.89
CA GLN A 198 -19.66 20.84 12.26
C GLN A 198 -18.44 20.15 12.90
N MET A 199 -17.58 19.55 12.08
CA MET A 199 -16.35 18.88 12.51
C MET A 199 -15.14 19.82 12.64
N GLY A 200 -15.23 21.08 12.17
CA GLY A 200 -14.15 22.08 12.29
C GLY A 200 -12.96 21.83 11.37
N ILE A 201 -13.18 21.14 10.24
CA ILE A 201 -12.13 20.76 9.26
C ILE A 201 -12.21 21.60 7.97
N GLU A 202 -12.84 22.78 8.03
CA GLU A 202 -13.07 23.65 6.86
C GLU A 202 -11.81 24.17 6.17
N SER A 203 -10.66 24.17 6.85
CA SER A 203 -9.39 24.69 6.31
C SER A 203 -8.72 23.74 5.32
N TYR A 204 -9.03 22.44 5.39
CA TYR A 204 -8.36 21.41 4.59
C TYR A 204 -9.15 20.97 3.37
N VAL A 205 -10.47 20.95 3.51
CA VAL A 205 -11.37 20.87 2.37
C VAL A 205 -11.33 22.27 1.77
N ASN A 206 -10.79 22.49 0.58
CA ASN A 206 -10.64 23.81 -0.06
C ASN A 206 -12.02 24.45 -0.37
N CYS A 207 -12.74 24.79 0.70
CA CYS A 207 -14.10 25.28 0.79
C CYS A 207 -14.08 26.78 0.60
N HIS A 208 -13.52 27.25 -0.50
CA HIS A 208 -13.88 28.58 -0.98
C HIS A 208 -15.30 28.50 -1.54
N ALA A 209 -16.27 28.62 -0.64
CA ALA A 209 -17.61 29.00 -1.02
C ALA A 209 -17.51 30.26 -1.91
N PRO A 210 -18.17 30.31 -3.08
CA PRO A 210 -18.42 31.60 -3.70
C PRO A 210 -19.21 32.40 -2.65
N LYS A 211 -18.61 33.49 -2.17
CA LYS A 211 -19.26 34.44 -1.28
C LYS A 211 -20.64 34.73 -1.89
N SER A 212 -21.68 34.33 -1.18
CA SER A 212 -23.05 34.70 -1.50
C SER A 212 -23.16 36.22 -1.38
N THR A 213 -22.97 36.91 -2.49
CA THR A 213 -23.48 38.26 -2.70
C THR A 213 -24.80 38.13 -3.43
N PHE A 214 -25.88 38.00 -2.65
CA PHE A 214 -27.01 38.93 -2.53
C PHE A 214 -28.14 38.25 -1.75
#